data_AF-A0A399FY21-F1
#
_entry.id   AF-A0A399FY21-F1
#
_cell.length_a   1.000
_cell.length_b   1.000
_cell.length_c   1.000
_cell.angle_alpha   90.00
_cell.angle_beta   90.00
_cell.angle_gamma   90.00
#
_symmetry.space_group_name_H-M   'P 1'
#
loop_
_entity.id
_entity.type
_entity.pdbx_description
1 polymer ?
#
loop_
_entity_poly.entity_id
_entity_poly.type
_entity_poly.pdbx_seq_one_letter_code
_entity_poly.pdbx_strand_id
1 'polypeptide(L)'
;MTKLEAIEKQYQRAIKRFEEILAEKKSDIVRDSAIKRFEFTFDFSWKIIKAYLEEEKGVSCRSPKECFREAFHQGLIDYDDLWLKMTNWRNEAVHTYSEKFADTLYKKLPDALKRFQLLEKRILHQSPITNYHSLNPLSNK
;
A
#
# COMPACT_ATOMS: atom_id res chain seq x y z
N MET A 1 8.73 -3.57 19.12
CA MET A 1 8.07 -3.53 17.80
C MET A 1 7.70 -2.08 17.54
N THR A 2 8.26 -1.45 16.51
CA THR A 2 7.94 -0.05 16.18
C THR A 2 6.55 0.05 15.55
N LYS A 3 6.02 1.28 15.44
CA LYS A 3 4.73 1.51 14.78
C LYS A 3 4.85 1.20 13.28
N LEU A 4 5.98 1.52 12.65
CA LEU A 4 6.29 1.11 11.28
C LEU A 4 6.23 -0.41 11.09
N GLU A 5 6.93 -1.20 11.90
CA GLU A 5 6.93 -2.68 11.80
C GLU A 5 5.51 -3.27 11.95
N ALA A 6 4.69 -2.70 12.84
CA ALA A 6 3.33 -3.18 13.08
C ALA A 6 2.39 -2.90 11.90
N ILE A 7 2.54 -1.73 11.27
CA ILE A 7 1.77 -1.35 10.09
C ILE A 7 2.27 -2.11 8.85
N GLU A 8 3.58 -2.36 8.74
CA GLU A 8 4.18 -3.12 7.64
C GLU A 8 3.56 -4.51 7.53
N LYS A 9 3.49 -5.28 8.63
CA LYS A 9 2.85 -6.62 8.61
C LYS A 9 1.39 -6.57 8.19
N GLN A 10 0.65 -5.53 8.58
CA GLN A 10 -0.74 -5.35 8.16
C GLN A 10 -0.83 -5.03 6.67
N TYR A 11 0.09 -4.21 6.17
CA TYR A 11 0.16 -3.84 4.77
C TYR A 11 0.51 -5.03 3.88
N GLN A 12 1.55 -5.80 4.22
CA GLN A 12 1.93 -7.04 3.52
C GLN A 12 0.75 -8.02 3.43
N ARG A 13 0.05 -8.23 4.56
CA ARG A 13 -1.14 -9.09 4.59
C ARG A 13 -2.28 -8.53 3.71
N ALA A 14 -2.46 -7.22 3.69
CA ALA A 14 -3.47 -6.57 2.87
C ALA A 14 -3.18 -6.74 1.37
N ILE A 15 -1.92 -6.51 0.95
CA ILE A 15 -1.47 -6.72 -0.44
C ILE A 15 -1.70 -8.16 -0.87
N LYS A 16 -1.25 -9.14 -0.07
CA LYS A 16 -1.42 -10.55 -0.39
C LYS A 16 -2.89 -10.91 -0.62
N ARG A 17 -3.78 -10.48 0.28
CA ARG A 17 -5.22 -10.71 0.12
C ARG A 17 -5.77 -9.99 -1.11
N PHE A 18 -5.27 -8.81 -1.44
CA PHE A 18 -5.70 -8.07 -2.63
C PHE A 18 -5.24 -8.74 -3.93
N GLU A 19 -4.03 -9.28 -3.94
CA GLU A 19 -3.52 -10.11 -5.04
C GLU A 19 -4.35 -11.38 -5.23
N GLU A 20 -4.61 -12.12 -4.16
CA GLU A 20 -5.43 -13.35 -4.19
C GLU A 20 -6.80 -13.12 -4.86
N ILE A 21 -7.51 -12.05 -4.51
CA ILE A 21 -8.86 -11.80 -5.08
C ILE A 21 -8.82 -11.33 -6.53
N LEU A 22 -7.74 -10.67 -6.96
CA LEU A 22 -7.58 -10.23 -8.34
C LEU A 22 -7.19 -11.38 -9.27
N ALA A 23 -6.68 -12.49 -8.73
CA ALA A 23 -6.43 -13.72 -9.48
C ALA A 23 -7.69 -14.57 -9.70
N GLU A 24 -8.75 -14.35 -8.91
CA GLU A 24 -10.03 -15.06 -9.05
C GLU A 24 -10.78 -14.65 -10.33
N LYS A 25 -11.59 -15.57 -10.87
CA LYS A 25 -12.47 -15.27 -11.99
C LYS A 25 -13.49 -14.21 -11.58
N LYS A 26 -13.58 -13.12 -12.35
CA LYS A 26 -14.54 -12.03 -12.10
C LYS A 26 -15.97 -12.56 -11.99
N SER A 27 -16.61 -12.20 -10.89
CA SER A 27 -18.05 -12.20 -10.60
C SER A 27 -18.38 -10.93 -9.82
N ASP A 28 -19.66 -10.62 -9.59
CA ASP A 28 -20.02 -9.45 -8.78
C ASP A 28 -19.49 -9.57 -7.35
N ILE A 29 -19.53 -10.78 -6.76
CA ILE A 29 -18.96 -11.05 -5.43
C ILE A 29 -17.45 -10.80 -5.43
N VAL A 30 -16.73 -11.29 -6.44
CA VAL A 30 -15.27 -11.08 -6.56
C VAL A 30 -14.95 -9.62 -6.79
N ARG A 31 -15.74 -8.92 -7.62
CA ARG A 31 -15.59 -7.48 -7.88
C ARG A 31 -15.72 -6.67 -6.60
N ASP A 32 -16.80 -6.89 -5.86
CA ASP A 32 -17.12 -6.13 -4.66
C ASP A 32 -16.13 -6.45 -3.54
N SER A 33 -15.72 -7.73 -3.42
CA SER A 33 -14.63 -8.13 -2.52
C SER A 33 -13.32 -7.45 -2.90
N ALA A 34 -12.94 -7.40 -4.17
CA ALA A 34 -11.72 -6.75 -4.63
C ALA A 34 -11.71 -5.25 -4.35
N ILE A 35 -12.83 -4.55 -4.58
CA ILE A 35 -12.97 -3.13 -4.23
C ILE A 35 -12.79 -2.95 -2.71
N LYS A 36 -13.40 -3.82 -1.90
CA LYS A 36 -13.21 -3.74 -0.44
C LYS A 36 -11.76 -3.97 -0.03
N ARG A 37 -11.07 -4.92 -0.68
CA ARG A 37 -9.64 -5.18 -0.44
C ARG A 37 -8.75 -4.02 -0.89
N PHE A 38 -9.12 -3.34 -1.97
CA PHE A 38 -8.48 -2.09 -2.38
C PHE A 38 -8.63 -1.00 -1.32
N GLU A 39 -9.83 -0.76 -0.77
CA GLU A 39 -10.06 0.30 0.23
C GLU A 39 -9.13 0.18 1.45
N PHE A 40 -9.09 -0.99 2.07
CA PHE A 40 -8.25 -1.15 3.26
C PHE A 40 -6.77 -1.23 2.91
N THR A 41 -6.39 -1.74 1.73
CA THR A 41 -4.98 -1.76 1.30
C THR A 41 -4.49 -0.34 1.02
N PHE A 42 -5.32 0.49 0.40
CA PHE A 42 -5.07 1.93 0.27
C PHE A 42 -4.93 2.59 1.65
N ASP A 43 -5.82 2.29 2.59
CA ASP A 43 -5.74 2.86 3.95
C ASP A 43 -4.46 2.45 4.68
N PHE A 44 -3.97 1.23 4.49
CA PHE A 44 -2.67 0.82 5.02
C PHE A 44 -1.50 1.49 4.28
N SER A 45 -1.60 1.71 2.97
CA SER A 45 -0.53 2.32 2.17
C SER A 45 -0.17 3.74 2.64
N TRP A 46 -1.14 4.59 2.95
CA TRP A 46 -0.83 5.94 3.44
C TRP A 46 -0.43 5.92 4.92
N LYS A 47 -0.90 4.95 5.71
CA LYS A 47 -0.47 4.76 7.11
C LYS A 47 0.98 4.30 7.21
N ILE A 48 1.42 3.40 6.33
CA ILE A 48 2.80 2.92 6.31
C ILE A 48 3.75 4.03 5.85
N ILE A 49 3.35 4.79 4.81
CA ILE A 49 4.10 5.99 4.39
C ILE A 49 4.20 6.98 5.54
N LYS A 50 3.09 7.26 6.23
CA LYS A 50 3.09 8.17 7.37
C LYS A 50 4.07 7.71 8.46
N ALA A 51 4.03 6.44 8.84
CA ALA A 51 4.94 5.90 9.85
C ALA A 51 6.40 5.97 9.39
N TYR A 52 6.69 5.63 8.13
CA TYR A 52 8.03 5.74 7.56
C TYR A 52 8.55 7.18 7.56
N LEU A 53 7.74 8.14 7.11
CA LEU A 53 8.12 9.55 7.09
C LEU A 53 8.37 10.08 8.50
N GLU A 54 7.51 9.72 9.47
CA GLU A 54 7.65 10.16 10.86
C GLU A 54 8.89 9.55 11.54
N GLU A 55 9.13 8.24 11.38
CA GLU A 55 10.18 7.50 12.08
C GLU A 55 11.56 7.64 11.41
N GLU A 56 11.64 7.56 10.08
CA GLU A 56 12.90 7.50 9.35
C GLU A 56 13.35 8.85 8.77
N LYS A 57 12.41 9.79 8.55
CA LYS A 57 12.69 11.11 7.94
C LYS A 57 12.42 12.29 8.86
N GLY A 58 11.73 12.08 9.99
CA GLY A 58 11.27 13.18 10.86
C GLY A 58 10.24 14.11 10.20
N VAL A 59 9.56 13.65 9.15
CA VAL A 59 8.57 14.41 8.38
C VAL A 59 7.17 13.99 8.80
N SER A 60 6.31 14.95 9.13
CA SER A 60 4.92 14.68 9.47
C SER A 60 4.00 14.86 8.26
N CYS A 61 3.01 13.99 8.13
CA CYS A 61 1.90 14.16 7.19
C CYS A 61 0.57 13.77 7.86
N ARG A 62 -0.51 14.47 7.54
CA ARG A 62 -1.80 14.37 8.26
C ARG A 62 -2.95 13.85 7.40
N SER A 63 -2.78 13.78 6.09
CA SER A 63 -3.78 13.26 5.16
C SER A 63 -3.16 12.35 4.10
N PRO A 64 -3.92 11.45 3.44
CA PRO A 64 -3.39 10.62 2.36
C PRO A 64 -2.71 11.43 1.26
N LYS A 65 -3.34 12.52 0.79
CA LYS A 65 -2.78 13.39 -0.26
C LYS A 65 -1.46 14.03 0.16
N GLU A 66 -1.37 14.50 1.40
CA GLU A 66 -0.14 15.07 1.95
C GLU A 66 0.95 14.00 2.09
N CYS A 67 0.62 12.83 2.63
CA CYS A 67 1.57 11.73 2.77
C CYS A 67 2.12 11.25 1.42
N PHE A 68 1.29 11.15 0.37
CA PHE A 68 1.79 10.78 -0.95
C PHE A 68 2.67 11.87 -1.58
N ARG A 69 2.35 13.16 -1.38
CA ARG A 69 3.22 14.25 -1.85
C ARG A 69 4.58 14.23 -1.16
N GLU A 70 4.59 14.07 0.16
CA GLU A 70 5.85 13.97 0.91
C GLU A 70 6.63 12.70 0.54
N ALA A 71 5.96 11.56 0.38
CA ALA A 71 6.62 10.35 -0.10
C ALA A 71 7.28 10.53 -1.46
N PHE A 72 6.66 11.30 -2.36
CA PHE A 72 7.26 11.67 -3.64
C PHE A 72 8.48 12.58 -3.45
N HIS A 73 8.37 13.66 -2.66
CA HIS A 73 9.48 14.58 -2.39
C HIS A 73 10.68 13.88 -1.75
N GLN A 74 10.44 12.89 -0.89
CA GLN A 74 11.47 12.11 -0.22
C GLN A 74 12.01 10.93 -1.07
N GLY A 75 11.54 10.77 -2.31
CA GLY A 75 11.97 9.69 -3.21
C GLY A 75 11.47 8.29 -2.84
N LEU A 76 10.53 8.19 -1.89
CA LEU A 76 9.94 6.91 -1.47
C LEU A 76 9.01 6.34 -2.54
N ILE A 77 8.33 7.19 -3.31
CA ILE A 77 7.49 6.78 -4.46
C ILE A 77 7.84 7.63 -5.68
N ASP A 78 7.53 7.11 -6.87
CA ASP A 78 7.71 7.85 -8.12
C ASP A 78 6.66 8.94 -8.31
N TYR A 79 6.98 9.91 -9.18
CA TYR A 79 6.00 10.90 -9.62
C TYR A 79 4.93 10.21 -10.46
N ASP A 80 3.83 9.85 -9.81
CA ASP A 80 2.70 9.19 -10.46
C ASP A 80 1.38 9.73 -9.88
N ASP A 81 0.56 10.29 -10.76
CA ASP A 81 -0.78 10.76 -10.44
C ASP A 81 -1.70 9.64 -9.96
N LEU A 82 -1.34 8.37 -10.14
CA LEU A 82 -2.16 7.24 -9.73
C LEU A 82 -2.47 7.27 -8.22
N TRP A 83 -1.55 7.68 -7.36
CA TRP A 83 -1.82 7.79 -5.91
C TRP A 83 -2.93 8.80 -5.60
N LEU A 84 -2.93 9.93 -6.32
CA LEU A 84 -3.99 10.93 -6.21
C LEU A 84 -5.31 10.40 -6.80
N LYS A 85 -5.27 9.69 -7.93
CA LYS A 85 -6.45 9.03 -8.53
C LYS A 85 -7.04 7.97 -7.59
N MET A 86 -6.21 7.14 -6.96
CA MET A 86 -6.63 6.14 -5.98
C MET A 86 -7.29 6.78 -4.75
N THR A 87 -6.83 7.97 -4.34
CA THR A 87 -7.49 8.73 -3.27
C THR A 87 -8.94 9.07 -3.65
N ASN A 88 -9.17 9.52 -4.88
CA ASN A 88 -10.51 9.82 -5.36
C ASN A 88 -11.36 8.54 -5.48
N TRP A 89 -10.80 7.46 -6.04
CA TRP A 89 -11.50 6.17 -6.16
C TRP A 89 -11.91 5.60 -4.80
N ARG A 90 -11.04 5.69 -3.79
CA ARG A 90 -11.35 5.23 -2.43
C ARG A 90 -12.47 6.06 -1.81
N ASN A 91 -12.50 7.36 -2.05
CA ASN A 91 -13.60 8.21 -1.56
C ASN A 91 -14.91 7.92 -2.28
N GLU A 92 -14.89 7.75 -3.60
CA GLU A 92 -16.06 7.42 -4.41
C GLU A 92 -16.64 6.03 -4.07
N ALA A 93 -15.78 5.04 -3.82
CA ALA A 93 -16.18 3.68 -3.42
C ALA A 93 -17.01 3.67 -2.12
N VAL A 94 -16.70 4.57 -1.19
CA VAL A 94 -17.41 4.69 0.09
C VAL A 94 -18.72 5.49 -0.03
N HIS A 95 -18.79 6.47 -0.93
CA HIS A 95 -19.88 7.47 -0.93
C HIS A 95 -20.87 7.38 -2.09
N THR A 96 -20.51 6.82 -3.24
CA THR A 96 -21.30 6.92 -4.49
C THR A 96 -21.45 5.57 -5.18
N TYR A 97 -21.33 4.47 -4.43
CA TYR A 97 -21.32 3.12 -4.96
C TYR A 97 -22.45 2.89 -5.99
N SER A 98 -22.06 2.66 -7.24
CA SER A 98 -22.94 2.25 -8.35
C SER A 98 -22.26 1.13 -9.12
N GLU A 99 -23.03 0.21 -9.69
CA GLU A 99 -22.45 -0.94 -10.43
C GLU A 99 -21.52 -0.50 -11.57
N LYS A 100 -21.90 0.56 -12.30
CA LYS A 100 -21.07 1.15 -13.36
C LYS A 100 -19.73 1.65 -12.83
N PHE A 101 -19.73 2.30 -11.66
CA PHE A 101 -18.51 2.72 -11.00
C PHE A 101 -17.69 1.51 -10.53
N ALA A 102 -18.33 0.52 -9.91
CA ALA A 102 -17.67 -0.69 -9.41
C ALA A 102 -16.95 -1.44 -10.55
N ASP A 103 -17.60 -1.61 -11.70
CA ASP A 103 -17.00 -2.24 -12.88
C ASP A 103 -15.85 -1.42 -13.45
N THR A 104 -15.98 -0.09 -13.46
CA THR A 104 -14.94 0.81 -13.94
C THR A 104 -13.72 0.79 -13.01
N LEU A 105 -13.94 0.80 -11.70
CA LEU A 105 -12.89 0.74 -10.69
C LEU A 105 -12.18 -0.61 -10.72
N TYR A 106 -12.93 -1.73 -10.79
CA TYR A 106 -12.37 -3.07 -10.82
C TYR A 106 -11.31 -3.25 -11.92
N LYS A 107 -11.56 -2.71 -13.12
CA LYS A 107 -10.61 -2.74 -14.24
C LYS A 107 -9.27 -2.04 -13.95
N LYS A 108 -9.23 -1.13 -12.97
CA LYS A 108 -8.05 -0.34 -12.59
C LYS A 108 -7.30 -0.91 -11.39
N LEU A 109 -7.90 -1.86 -10.67
CA LEU A 109 -7.32 -2.47 -9.47
C LEU A 109 -5.97 -3.18 -9.71
N PRO A 110 -5.69 -3.82 -10.87
CA PRO A 110 -4.36 -4.36 -11.15
C PRO A 110 -3.25 -3.31 -11.15
N ASP A 111 -3.55 -2.09 -11.59
CA ASP A 111 -2.58 -0.99 -11.56
C ASP A 111 -2.34 -0.49 -10.13
N ALA A 112 -3.38 -0.47 -9.30
CA ALA A 112 -3.25 -0.18 -7.87
C ALA A 112 -2.38 -1.23 -7.16
N LEU A 113 -2.60 -2.51 -7.44
CA LEU A 113 -1.80 -3.61 -6.87
C LEU A 113 -0.30 -3.43 -7.16
N LYS A 114 0.07 -3.10 -8.41
CA LYS A 114 1.48 -2.84 -8.77
C LYS A 114 2.11 -1.73 -7.95
N ARG A 115 1.37 -0.64 -7.68
CA ARG A 115 1.86 0.49 -6.86
C ARG A 115 2.03 0.08 -5.41
N PHE A 116 1.12 -0.74 -4.88
CA PHE A 116 1.24 -1.24 -3.53
C PHE A 116 2.45 -2.17 -3.35
N GLN A 117 2.67 -3.09 -4.29
CA GLN A 117 3.83 -3.97 -4.29
C GLN A 117 5.15 -3.19 -4.46
N LEU A 118 5.17 -2.12 -5.27
CA LEU A 118 6.34 -1.27 -5.42
C LEU A 118 6.66 -0.51 -4.13
N LEU A 119 5.64 0.04 -3.45
CA LEU A 119 5.80 0.71 -2.16
C LEU A 119 6.36 -0.24 -1.10
N GLU A 120 5.79 -1.45 -0.99
CA GLU A 120 6.29 -2.49 -0.08
C GLU A 120 7.78 -2.78 -0.33
N LYS A 121 8.17 -3.00 -1.58
CA LYS A 121 9.58 -3.20 -1.94
C LYS A 121 10.44 -2.02 -1.54
N ARG A 122 10.03 -0.77 -1.78
CA ARG A 122 10.85 0.40 -1.43
C ARG A 122 11.03 0.57 0.07
N ILE A 123 9.98 0.33 0.85
CA ILE A 123 10.08 0.37 2.32
C ILE A 123 11.02 -0.73 2.83
N LEU A 124 10.94 -1.95 2.29
CA LEU A 124 11.84 -3.05 2.67
C LEU A 124 13.32 -2.81 2.33
N HIS A 125 13.61 -2.11 1.22
CA HIS A 125 14.98 -1.81 0.81
C HIS A 125 15.55 -0.55 1.48
N GLN A 126 14.70 0.39 1.90
CA GLN A 126 15.12 1.65 2.52
C GLN A 126 15.09 1.61 4.05
N SER A 127 14.49 0.59 4.67
CA SER A 127 14.59 0.35 6.11
C SER A 127 15.97 -0.21 6.47
N PRO A 128 16.72 0.40 7.40
CA PRO A 128 18.03 -0.10 7.84
C PRO A 128 17.98 -1.46 8.58
N ILE A 129 16.78 -1.99 8.85
CA ILE A 129 16.55 -3.19 9.67
C ILE A 129 16.85 -4.50 8.90
N THR A 130 16.94 -4.48 7.56
CA THR A 130 17.09 -5.70 6.76
C THR A 130 18.52 -6.29 6.75
N ASN A 131 19.48 -5.68 7.45
CA ASN A 131 20.88 -6.14 7.49
C ASN A 131 21.28 -7.00 8.70
N TYR A 132 20.35 -7.42 9.58
CA TYR A 132 20.70 -8.22 10.77
C TYR A 132 20.45 -9.73 10.69
N HIS A 133 20.03 -10.29 9.55
CA HIS A 133 19.74 -11.73 9.47
C HIS A 133 20.47 -12.56 8.42
N SER A 134 21.60 -12.07 7.91
CA SER A 134 22.46 -12.87 7.03
C SER A 134 23.94 -12.59 7.16
N LEU A 135 24.46 -12.48 8.39
CA LEU A 135 25.88 -12.72 8.68
C LEU A 135 26.04 -13.31 10.09
N ASN A 136 25.91 -14.64 10.20
CA ASN A 136 26.65 -15.38 11.21
C ASN A 136 27.00 -16.80 10.70
N PRO A 137 27.92 -16.95 9.75
CA PRO A 137 28.70 -18.18 9.67
C PRO A 137 29.79 -18.08 10.75
N LEU A 138 29.92 -19.14 11.55
CA LEU A 138 30.93 -19.40 12.59
C LEU A 138 30.50 -19.11 14.04
N SER A 139 29.87 -20.10 14.67
CA SER A 139 30.40 -20.57 15.96
C SER A 139 31.03 -21.95 15.74
N ASN A 140 32.35 -21.99 15.81
CA ASN A 140 33.18 -23.18 15.95
C ASN A 140 32.59 -24.19 16.95
N LYS A 141 32.43 -25.43 16.50
CA LYS A 141 32.92 -26.64 17.18
C LYS A 141 33.23 -27.70 16.13
#